data_AF-A0A7X3MNF9-F1
#
_entry.id   AF-A0A7X3MNF9-F1
#
_cell.length_a   1.000
_cell.length_b   1.000
_cell.length_c   1.000
_cell.angle_alpha   90.00
_cell.angle_beta   90.00
_cell.angle_gamma   90.00
#
_symmetry.space_group_name_H-M   'P 1'
#
loop_
_entity.id
_entity.type
_entity.pdbx_description
1 polymer ?
#
loop_
_entity_poly.entity_id
_entity_poly.type
_entity_poly.pdbx_seq_one_letter_code
_entity_poly.pdbx_strand_id
1 'polypeptide(L)'
;MIAEVFTLAGTKHSTLHTALGLSVEDRLPFILRDAGWTEMPSPVAIQSFEVLHLKYLDTRITVKLARLLDAEGVDKDGNIVLDPPYAQPYDFALSGDKRTYYDLLTKGGLAKIKACAAFLAP
;
A
#
# COMPACT_ATOMS: atom_id res chain seq x y z
N MET A 1 -10.95 13.79 11.08
CA MET A 1 -9.68 14.26 10.51
C MET A 1 -8.99 13.02 10.00
N ILE A 2 -8.78 12.88 8.69
CA ILE A 2 -7.94 11.81 8.14
C ILE A 2 -6.55 12.41 8.18
N ALA A 3 -5.72 11.99 9.13
CA ALA A 3 -4.29 12.19 8.95
C ALA A 3 -3.87 11.25 7.81
N GLU A 4 -3.76 11.78 6.60
CA GLU A 4 -2.98 11.12 5.55
C GLU A 4 -1.54 11.16 6.03
N VAL A 5 -1.06 10.04 6.59
CA VAL A 5 0.38 9.85 6.67
C VAL A 5 0.81 9.54 5.24
N PHE A 6 0.98 10.61 4.44
CA PHE A 6 1.96 10.59 3.37
C PHE A 6 3.28 10.40 4.06
N THR A 7 3.74 9.17 4.05
CA THR A 7 5.15 8.90 3.98
C THR A 7 5.67 9.75 2.80
N LEU A 8 6.27 10.91 3.14
CA LEU A 8 6.83 11.95 2.26
C LEU A 8 7.47 11.37 1.02
N ALA A 9 7.47 12.12 -0.09
CA ALA A 9 7.86 11.78 -1.47
C ALA A 9 9.05 10.79 -1.72
N GLY A 10 9.89 10.46 -0.73
CA GLY A 10 10.79 9.30 -0.76
C GLY A 10 10.11 7.96 -0.41
N THR A 11 9.32 7.89 0.67
CA THR A 11 8.76 6.67 1.29
C THR A 11 7.54 6.04 0.61
N LYS A 12 7.17 6.47 -0.60
CA LYS A 12 6.20 5.74 -1.45
C LYS A 12 6.66 4.30 -1.77
N HIS A 13 7.96 4.04 -1.65
CA HIS A 13 8.60 2.76 -1.93
C HIS A 13 9.23 2.24 -0.65
N SER A 14 8.47 1.49 0.16
CA SER A 14 8.95 0.80 1.36
C SER A 14 10.14 -0.11 1.02
N THR A 15 10.07 -0.80 -0.12
CA THR A 15 11.19 -1.64 -0.56
C THR A 15 12.47 -0.85 -0.83
N LEU A 16 12.38 0.39 -1.31
CA LEU A 16 13.54 1.28 -1.49
C LEU A 16 14.17 1.66 -0.14
N HIS A 17 13.35 1.98 0.87
CA HIS A 17 13.82 2.39 2.20
C HIS A 17 14.54 1.23 2.88
N THR A 18 13.93 0.05 2.81
CA THR A 18 14.55 -1.19 3.27
C THR A 18 15.90 -1.43 2.58
N ALA A 19 15.97 -1.29 1.26
CA ALA A 19 17.22 -1.47 0.49
C ALA A 19 18.32 -0.46 0.86
N LEU A 20 17.94 0.76 1.27
CA LEU A 20 18.85 1.81 1.74
C LEU A 20 19.23 1.67 3.23
N GLY A 21 18.74 0.64 3.93
CA GLY A 21 18.96 0.46 5.36
C GLY A 21 18.21 1.49 6.22
N LEU A 22 17.19 2.13 5.66
CA LEU A 22 16.32 3.09 6.33
C LEU A 22 15.05 2.34 6.77
N SER A 23 15.03 1.81 8.01
CA SER A 23 13.87 1.08 8.56
C SER A 23 12.71 2.02 8.93
N VAL A 24 12.16 2.74 7.95
CA VAL A 24 11.02 3.66 8.15
C VAL A 24 9.79 2.89 8.63
N GLU A 25 9.63 1.66 8.15
CA GLU A 25 8.55 0.72 8.44
C GLU A 25 8.53 0.32 9.91
N ASP A 26 9.69 0.30 10.58
CA ASP A 26 9.78 0.04 12.03
C ASP A 26 9.51 1.30 12.86
N ARG A 27 9.88 2.46 12.32
CA ARG A 27 9.68 3.75 12.98
C ARG A 27 8.23 4.18 12.98
N LEU A 28 7.48 3.90 11.91
CA LEU A 28 6.09 4.33 11.78
C LEU A 28 5.19 3.73 12.89
N PRO A 29 5.18 2.41 13.16
CA PRO A 29 4.45 1.84 14.29
C PRO A 29 4.87 2.41 15.64
N PHE A 30 6.15 2.76 15.81
CA PHE A 30 6.63 3.38 17.05
C PHE A 30 6.05 4.78 17.24
N ILE A 31 6.10 5.62 16.20
CA ILE A 31 5.51 6.98 16.22
C ILE A 31 4.01 6.92 16.47
N LEU A 32 3.30 6.02 15.79
CA LEU A 32 1.86 5.84 16.00
C LEU A 32 1.54 5.36 17.40
N ARG A 33 2.38 4.51 18.00
CA ARG A 33 2.22 4.06 19.39
C ARG A 33 2.41 5.20 20.38
N ASP A 34 3.42 6.04 20.18
CA ASP A 34 3.66 7.24 21.01
C ASP A 34 2.49 8.22 20.93
N ALA A 35 1.87 8.35 19.76
CA ALA A 35 0.66 9.15 19.55
C ALA A 35 -0.65 8.48 20.02
N GLY A 36 -0.63 7.21 20.43
CA GLY A 36 -1.83 6.44 20.80
C GLY A 36 -2.74 6.08 19.61
N TRP A 37 -2.21 6.01 18.39
CA TRP A 37 -2.93 5.85 17.13
C TRP A 37 -2.68 4.49 16.44
N THR A 38 -2.68 3.39 17.20
CA THR A 38 -2.37 2.05 16.69
C THR A 38 -3.59 1.18 16.42
N GLU A 39 -4.81 1.70 16.64
CA GLU A 39 -6.04 0.90 16.61
C GLU A 39 -7.06 1.39 15.56
N MET A 40 -8.03 0.53 15.21
CA MET A 40 -9.10 0.83 14.25
C MET A 40 -9.85 2.17 14.45
N PRO A 41 -10.18 2.61 15.68
CA PRO A 41 -10.86 3.89 15.89
C PRO A 41 -9.95 5.11 15.75
N SER A 42 -8.64 4.94 15.59
CA SER A 42 -7.67 6.04 15.47
C SER A 42 -8.03 6.96 14.28
N PRO A 43 -7.73 8.27 14.38
CA PRO A 43 -8.06 9.27 13.35
C PRO A 43 -7.07 9.26 12.16
N VAL A 44 -6.49 8.11 11.85
CA VAL A 44 -5.45 7.94 10.84
C VAL A 44 -5.74 6.69 10.01
N ALA A 45 -5.35 6.74 8.74
CA ALA A 45 -5.24 5.56 7.89
C ALA A 45 -3.87 5.58 7.23
N ILE A 46 -3.31 4.40 6.98
CA ILE A 46 -2.02 4.23 6.29
C ILE A 46 -2.29 3.66 4.91
N GLN A 47 -1.71 4.26 3.89
CA GLN A 47 -1.89 3.85 2.50
C GLN A 47 -0.57 3.41 1.84
N SER A 48 -0.65 2.44 0.94
CA SER A 48 0.52 1.98 0.18
C SER A 48 0.13 1.29 -1.12
N PHE A 49 0.98 1.44 -2.14
CA PHE A 49 0.92 0.65 -3.39
C PHE A 49 1.47 -0.77 -3.18
N GLU A 50 2.44 -0.94 -2.28
CA GLU A 50 3.15 -2.20 -2.06
C GLU A 50 2.34 -3.15 -1.16
N VAL A 51 2.24 -4.39 -1.63
CA VAL A 51 1.38 -5.41 -1.03
C VAL A 51 1.97 -5.94 0.27
N LEU A 52 3.28 -6.19 0.27
CA LEU A 52 4.02 -6.72 1.39
C LEU A 52 4.14 -5.70 2.52
N HIS A 53 4.21 -4.40 2.21
CA HIS A 53 4.24 -3.35 3.23
C HIS A 53 2.95 -3.28 4.05
N LEU A 54 1.78 -3.33 3.41
CA LEU A 54 0.50 -3.37 4.17
C LEU A 54 0.39 -4.64 5.02
N LYS A 55 0.80 -5.81 4.48
CA LYS A 55 0.85 -7.05 5.26
C LYS A 55 1.81 -6.95 6.45
N TYR A 56 2.92 -6.26 6.28
CA TYR A 56 3.89 -6.03 7.35
C TYR A 56 3.27 -5.22 8.50
N LEU A 57 2.58 -4.13 8.17
CA LEU A 57 1.92 -3.27 9.15
C LEU A 57 0.73 -3.97 9.85
N ASP A 58 -0.05 -4.76 9.11
CA ASP A 58 -1.19 -5.52 9.62
C ASP A 58 -0.82 -6.49 10.76
N THR A 59 0.44 -6.93 10.81
CA THR A 59 0.95 -7.77 11.91
C THR A 59 1.36 -7.00 13.18
N ARG A 60 1.39 -5.66 13.15
CA ARG A 60 1.97 -4.80 14.20
C ARG A 60 1.00 -3.80 14.79
N ILE A 61 0.06 -3.33 14.00
CA ILE A 61 -0.94 -2.32 14.35
C ILE A 61 -2.27 -2.68 13.68
N THR A 62 -3.38 -2.25 14.28
CA THR A 62 -4.73 -2.51 13.78
C THR A 62 -5.41 -1.24 13.27
N VAL A 63 -4.63 -0.19 13.00
CA VAL A 63 -5.12 1.02 12.34
C VAL A 63 -5.65 0.69 10.94
N LYS A 64 -6.54 1.53 10.40
CA LYS A 64 -7.07 1.34 9.05
C LYS A 64 -5.94 1.38 8.01
N LEU A 65 -5.80 0.30 7.27
CA LEU A 65 -4.89 0.19 6.13
C LEU A 65 -5.66 0.37 4.81
N ALA A 66 -5.09 1.11 3.88
CA ALA A 66 -5.68 1.44 2.60
C ALA A 66 -4.79 0.96 1.45
N ARG A 67 -5.39 0.25 0.50
CA ARG A 67 -4.71 -0.21 -0.70
C ARG A 67 -4.78 0.86 -1.77
N LEU A 68 -3.63 1.31 -2.26
CA LEU A 68 -3.53 2.11 -3.48
C LEU A 68 -3.40 1.21 -4.71
N LEU A 69 -3.91 1.71 -5.83
CA LEU A 69 -3.83 1.09 -7.14
C LEU A 69 -3.30 2.13 -8.13
N ASP A 70 -2.58 1.69 -9.15
CA ASP A 70 -2.02 2.58 -10.17
C ASP A 70 -2.39 2.09 -11.57
N ALA A 71 -2.24 2.99 -12.54
CA ALA A 71 -2.33 2.72 -13.96
C ALA A 71 -1.59 3.82 -14.73
N GLU A 72 -1.04 3.50 -15.90
CA GLU A 72 -0.47 4.51 -16.79
C GLU A 72 -1.55 5.49 -17.24
N GLY A 73 -2.77 4.98 -17.46
CA GLY A 73 -3.91 5.80 -17.80
C GLY A 73 -5.10 4.98 -18.25
N VAL A 74 -5.94 5.61 -19.06
CA VAL A 74 -7.12 5.01 -19.69
C VAL A 74 -7.02 5.26 -21.18
N ASP A 75 -7.21 4.21 -22.00
CA ASP A 75 -7.19 4.35 -23.45
C ASP A 75 -8.48 5.01 -23.98
N LYS A 76 -8.51 5.26 -25.30
CA LYS A 76 -9.66 5.90 -25.97
C LYS A 76 -10.97 5.11 -25.86
N ASP A 77 -10.89 3.81 -25.56
CA ASP A 77 -12.04 2.90 -25.46
C ASP A 77 -12.46 2.71 -23.98
N GLY A 78 -11.79 3.38 -23.04
CA GLY A 78 -12.10 3.33 -21.61
C GLY A 78 -11.39 2.20 -20.86
N ASN A 79 -10.46 1.47 -21.49
CA ASN A 79 -9.72 0.40 -20.82
C ASN A 79 -8.55 0.98 -20.01
N ILE A 80 -8.26 0.35 -18.88
CA ILE A 80 -7.11 0.69 -18.05
C ILE A 80 -5.83 0.26 -18.78
N VAL A 81 -4.89 1.18 -18.96
CA VAL A 81 -3.56 0.92 -19.53
C VAL A 81 -2.59 0.60 -18.38
N LEU A 82 -1.99 -0.58 -18.44
CA LEU A 82 -1.09 -1.10 -17.41
C LEU A 82 0.29 -1.33 -18.00
N ASP A 83 0.98 -0.24 -18.33
CA ASP A 83 2.36 -0.27 -18.80
C ASP A 83 3.34 -0.06 -17.64
N PRO A 84 4.49 -0.76 -17.62
CA PRO A 84 5.53 -0.50 -16.63
C PRO A 84 6.01 0.96 -16.68
N PRO A 85 6.28 1.59 -15.52
CA PRO A 85 6.32 1.02 -14.17
C PRO A 85 4.97 0.97 -13.42
N TYR A 86 3.87 1.42 -14.02
CA TYR A 86 2.56 1.59 -13.36
C TYR A 86 1.65 0.36 -13.46
N ALA A 87 2.11 -0.70 -14.12
CA ALA A 87 1.34 -1.94 -14.33
C ALA A 87 1.06 -2.74 -13.05
N GLN A 88 1.98 -2.68 -12.07
CA GLN A 88 1.95 -3.54 -10.89
C GLN A 88 2.65 -2.92 -9.68
N PRO A 89 2.36 -3.40 -8.46
CA PRO A 89 3.11 -3.03 -7.27
C PRO A 89 4.62 -3.25 -7.42
N TYR A 90 5.43 -2.34 -6.89
CA TYR A 90 6.88 -2.42 -7.05
C TYR A 90 7.49 -3.64 -6.34
N ASP A 91 6.95 -4.04 -5.20
CA ASP A 91 7.34 -5.27 -4.49
C ASP A 91 7.04 -6.54 -5.30
N PHE A 92 6.03 -6.52 -6.17
CA PHE A 92 5.80 -7.59 -7.14
C PHE A 92 6.85 -7.59 -8.25
N ALA A 93 7.18 -6.41 -8.79
CA ALA A 93 8.23 -6.30 -9.81
C ALA A 93 9.58 -6.83 -9.31
N LEU A 94 9.96 -6.48 -8.08
CA LEU A 94 11.19 -6.95 -7.46
C LEU A 94 11.20 -8.44 -7.14
N SER A 95 10.07 -9.00 -6.70
CA SER A 95 9.95 -10.43 -6.40
C SER A 95 9.71 -11.31 -7.63
N GLY A 96 9.54 -10.71 -8.82
CA GLY A 96 9.22 -11.42 -10.05
C GLY A 96 7.77 -11.90 -10.15
N ASP A 97 6.89 -11.45 -9.25
CA ASP A 97 5.46 -11.70 -9.32
C ASP A 97 4.87 -10.95 -10.53
N LYS A 98 4.12 -11.67 -11.36
CA LYS A 98 3.56 -11.17 -12.63
C LYS A 98 2.17 -10.55 -12.48
N ARG A 99 1.61 -10.53 -11.28
CA ARG A 99 0.28 -9.96 -11.03
C ARG A 99 0.33 -8.44 -11.20
N THR A 100 -0.65 -7.93 -11.93
CA THR A 100 -0.88 -6.51 -12.17
C THR A 100 -1.92 -5.94 -11.21
N TYR A 101 -2.16 -4.62 -11.26
CA TYR A 101 -3.28 -4.02 -10.56
C TYR A 101 -4.64 -4.57 -11.01
N TYR A 102 -4.75 -5.04 -12.26
CA TYR A 102 -5.96 -5.73 -12.73
C TYR A 102 -6.20 -7.04 -11.98
N ASP A 103 -5.15 -7.85 -11.77
CA ASP A 103 -5.26 -9.11 -11.03
C ASP A 103 -5.70 -8.90 -9.58
N LEU A 104 -5.30 -7.76 -8.98
CA LEU A 104 -5.71 -7.34 -7.65
C LEU A 104 -7.20 -6.96 -7.56
N LEU A 105 -7.80 -6.53 -8.67
CA LEU A 105 -9.22 -6.16 -8.77
C LEU A 105 -10.15 -7.33 -9.10
N THR A 106 -9.62 -8.50 -9.43
CA THR A 106 -10.43 -9.73 -9.57
C THR A 106 -11.11 -10.08 -8.24
N LYS A 107 -12.19 -10.88 -8.26
CA LYS A 107 -12.85 -11.37 -7.03
C LYS A 107 -11.87 -12.02 -6.05
N GLY A 108 -10.92 -12.80 -6.56
CA GLY A 108 -9.87 -13.42 -5.75
C GLY A 108 -8.84 -12.42 -5.22
N GLY A 109 -8.47 -11.42 -6.04
CA GLY A 109 -7.60 -10.32 -5.63
C GLY A 109 -8.21 -9.47 -4.51
N LEU A 110 -9.47 -9.06 -4.66
CA LEU A 110 -10.21 -8.28 -3.67
C LEU A 110 -10.39 -9.05 -2.35
N ALA A 111 -10.61 -10.37 -2.41
CA ALA A 111 -10.67 -11.20 -1.20
C ALA A 111 -9.33 -11.19 -0.43
N LYS A 112 -8.20 -11.21 -1.14
CA LYS A 112 -6.86 -11.10 -0.54
C LYS A 112 -6.60 -9.69 0.01
N ILE A 113 -7.06 -8.64 -0.67
CA ILE A 113 -6.93 -7.25 -0.18
C ILE A 113 -7.73 -7.08 1.11
N LYS A 114 -8.99 -7.53 1.14
CA LYS A 114 -9.87 -7.44 2.32
C LYS A 114 -9.26 -8.06 3.58
N ALA A 115 -8.40 -9.07 3.43
CA ALA A 115 -7.73 -9.70 4.56
C ALA A 115 -6.70 -8.78 5.27
N CYS A 116 -6.23 -7.71 4.62
CA CYS A 116 -5.16 -6.84 5.15
C CYS A 116 -5.41 -5.33 4.94
N ALA A 117 -6.48 -4.92 4.27
CA ALA A 117 -6.82 -3.52 4.02
C ALA A 117 -8.32 -3.29 4.20
N ALA A 118 -8.65 -2.17 4.82
CA ALA A 118 -10.01 -1.75 5.11
C ALA A 118 -10.73 -1.19 3.87
N PHE A 119 -10.00 -0.55 2.94
CA PHE A 119 -10.56 0.03 1.72
C PHE A 119 -9.52 0.17 0.60
N LEU A 120 -10.01 0.36 -0.63
CA LEU A 120 -9.23 0.86 -1.75
C LEU A 120 -9.24 2.39 -1.70
N ALA A 121 -8.07 3.02 -1.82
CA ALA A 121 -7.93 4.46 -1.90
C ALA A 121 -7.65 4.90 -3.36
N PRO A 122 -8.13 6.08 -3.77
CA PRO A 122 -7.88 6.64 -5.10
C PRO A 122 -6.41 7.07 -5.29
#